data_AF-A0A821L9C5-F1
#
_entry.id   AF-A0A821L9C5-F1
#
_cell.length_a   1.000
_cell.length_b   1.000
_cell.length_c   1.000
_cell.angle_alpha   90.00
_cell.angle_beta   90.00
_cell.angle_gamma   90.00
#
_symmetry.space_group_name_H-M   'P 1'
#
loop_
_entity.id
_entity.type
_entity.pdbx_description
1 polymer ?
#
loop_
_entity_poly.entity_id
_entity_poly.type
_entity_poly.pdbx_seq_one_letter_code
_entity_poly.pdbx_strand_id
1 'polypeptide(L)'
;RISSNLSNIKYDTLSVCTFNVLAPGYRRLSSEHDRESFYHSLWQKRHLSIINLLQSLEINLICLQEFWLKNSLFIQLYKSNLSSKYSFYTLQRTGFLDDGLAILVDSKRFKVVDKYDIKLNDIGNRIGLLLNLEFNEKNILLINLHLTFPHYRFERRLRL
;
A
#
# COMPACT_ATOMS: atom_id res chain seq x y z
N ARG A 1 -0.10 -3.22 -49.92
CA ARG A 1 0.82 -3.98 -49.03
C ARG A 1 1.22 -3.09 -47.86
N ILE A 2 0.34 -2.96 -46.87
CA ILE A 2 0.63 -2.37 -45.55
C ILE A 2 -0.20 -3.21 -44.57
N SER A 3 0.33 -3.50 -43.38
CA SER A 3 -0.33 -4.13 -42.20
C SER A 3 -0.03 -5.60 -41.85
N SER A 4 1.25 -6.03 -41.87
CA SER A 4 1.66 -7.25 -41.14
C SER A 4 2.69 -7.03 -40.03
N ASN A 5 3.10 -5.79 -39.73
CA ASN A 5 4.20 -5.51 -38.78
C ASN A 5 3.77 -4.85 -37.45
N LEU A 6 2.48 -4.76 -37.15
CA LEU A 6 2.00 -4.14 -35.90
C LEU A 6 1.78 -5.14 -34.75
N SER A 7 1.89 -6.45 -34.99
CA SER A 7 1.55 -7.49 -34.01
C SER A 7 2.64 -7.79 -32.97
N ASN A 8 3.81 -7.13 -33.02
CA ASN A 8 4.96 -7.44 -32.15
C ASN A 8 5.52 -6.25 -31.36
N ILE A 9 4.81 -5.13 -31.27
CA ILE A 9 5.20 -4.08 -30.31
C ILE A 9 4.73 -4.55 -28.92
N LYS A 10 5.62 -5.23 -28.20
CA LYS A 10 5.42 -5.60 -26.81
C LYS A 10 5.54 -4.32 -25.98
N TYR A 11 4.42 -3.63 -25.76
CA TYR A 11 4.41 -2.50 -24.84
C TYR A 11 4.69 -3.03 -23.43
N ASP A 12 5.70 -2.46 -22.79
CA ASP A 12 5.89 -2.68 -21.36
C ASP A 12 4.73 -2.06 -20.60
N THR A 13 3.84 -2.92 -20.11
CA THR A 13 2.66 -2.51 -19.38
C THR A 13 3.05 -2.12 -17.95
N LEU A 14 2.54 -0.96 -17.54
CA LEU A 14 2.56 -0.48 -16.16
C LEU A 14 1.24 -0.85 -15.50
N SER A 15 1.29 -1.62 -14.42
CA SER A 15 0.12 -1.92 -13.59
C SER A 15 0.32 -1.41 -12.17
N VAL A 16 -0.73 -0.81 -11.62
CA VAL A 16 -0.75 -0.26 -10.26
C VAL A 16 -1.99 -0.75 -9.52
N CYS A 17 -1.80 -1.25 -8.30
CA CYS A 17 -2.87 -1.57 -7.36
C CYS A 17 -2.86 -0.57 -6.22
N THR A 18 -4.04 -0.14 -5.79
CA THR A 18 -4.23 0.50 -4.49
C THR A 18 -5.19 -0.33 -3.66
N PHE A 19 -4.83 -0.65 -2.42
CA PHE A 19 -5.68 -1.44 -1.54
C PHE A 19 -5.50 -1.05 -0.08
N ASN A 20 -6.57 -0.56 0.55
CA ASN A 20 -6.62 -0.41 1.99
C ASN A 20 -6.82 -1.80 2.62
N VAL A 21 -5.81 -2.29 3.34
CA VAL A 21 -5.79 -3.67 3.85
C VAL A 21 -6.47 -3.84 5.19
N LEU A 22 -7.03 -2.75 5.76
CA LEU A 22 -7.68 -2.71 7.07
C LEU A 22 -6.79 -3.30 8.17
N ALA A 23 -6.03 -2.46 8.87
CA ALA A 23 -5.15 -2.93 9.95
C ALA A 23 -5.98 -3.75 10.95
N PRO A 24 -5.48 -4.89 11.46
CA PRO A 24 -6.26 -5.74 12.37
C PRO A 24 -6.82 -5.02 13.61
N GLY A 25 -6.13 -3.97 14.08
CA GLY A 25 -6.60 -3.13 15.20
C GLY A 25 -7.84 -2.28 14.89
N TYR A 26 -8.22 -2.15 13.62
CA TYR A 26 -9.40 -1.40 13.18
C TYR A 26 -10.60 -2.30 12.85
N ARG A 27 -10.38 -3.59 12.60
CA ARG A 27 -11.46 -4.53 12.31
C ARG A 27 -12.18 -4.93 13.61
N ARG A 28 -13.43 -4.51 13.75
CA ARG A 28 -14.33 -4.94 14.84
C ARG A 28 -14.91 -6.33 14.53
N LEU A 29 -14.98 -7.20 15.52
CA LEU A 29 -15.56 -8.55 15.36
C LEU A 29 -17.00 -8.62 15.87
N SER A 30 -17.19 -8.63 17.18
CA SER A 30 -18.52 -8.71 17.81
C SER A 30 -18.98 -7.42 18.49
N SER A 31 -18.05 -6.61 18.98
CA SER A 31 -18.34 -5.42 19.78
C SER A 31 -17.33 -4.28 19.54
N GLU A 32 -17.60 -3.12 20.14
CA GLU A 32 -16.69 -1.97 20.08
C GLU A 32 -15.34 -2.21 20.78
N HIS A 33 -15.22 -3.18 21.68
CA HIS A 33 -13.95 -3.50 22.32
C HIS A 33 -13.31 -4.78 21.80
N ASP A 34 -13.96 -5.46 20.86
CA ASP A 34 -13.48 -6.71 20.28
C ASP A 34 -12.84 -6.45 18.92
N ARG A 35 -11.50 -6.58 18.86
CA ARG A 35 -10.69 -6.30 17.66
C ARG A 35 -10.05 -7.57 17.14
N GLU A 36 -9.99 -7.68 15.81
CA GLU A 36 -9.32 -8.80 15.14
C GLU A 36 -7.84 -8.92 15.55
N SER A 37 -7.18 -7.81 15.87
CA SER A 37 -5.80 -7.78 16.39
C SER A 37 -5.56 -8.68 17.60
N PHE A 38 -6.58 -9.01 18.40
CA PHE A 38 -6.45 -9.92 19.54
C PHE A 38 -6.35 -11.40 19.15
N TYR A 39 -6.66 -11.73 17.89
CA TYR A 39 -6.77 -13.11 17.42
C TYR A 39 -5.82 -13.35 16.25
N HIS A 40 -4.62 -13.84 16.55
CA HIS A 40 -3.57 -14.12 15.56
C HIS A 40 -4.08 -14.90 14.35
N SER A 41 -4.78 -16.01 14.59
CA SER A 41 -5.30 -16.87 13.53
C SER A 41 -6.29 -16.16 12.59
N LEU A 42 -7.09 -15.22 13.10
CA LEU A 42 -8.10 -14.52 12.31
C LEU A 42 -7.47 -13.51 11.37
N TRP A 43 -6.64 -12.60 11.90
CA TRP A 43 -6.00 -11.62 11.04
C TRP A 43 -5.00 -12.26 10.09
N GLN A 44 -4.26 -13.28 10.54
CA GLN A 44 -3.30 -13.97 9.67
C GLN A 44 -4.02 -14.61 8.48
N LYS A 45 -5.15 -15.30 8.70
CA LYS A 45 -5.96 -15.90 7.63
C LYS A 45 -6.40 -14.86 6.61
N ARG A 46 -6.94 -13.73 7.06
CA ARG A 46 -7.41 -12.65 6.18
C ARG A 46 -6.26 -12.04 5.37
N HIS A 47 -5.14 -11.75 6.00
CA HIS A 47 -3.99 -11.13 5.35
C HIS A 47 -3.28 -12.10 4.39
N LEU A 48 -3.26 -13.40 4.66
CA LEU A 48 -2.84 -14.42 3.68
C LEU A 48 -3.74 -14.41 2.44
N SER A 49 -5.07 -14.29 2.59
CA SER A 49 -5.97 -14.16 1.43
C SER A 49 -5.68 -12.90 0.60
N ILE A 50 -5.38 -11.77 1.25
CA ILE A 50 -4.97 -10.54 0.57
C ILE A 50 -3.65 -10.75 -0.18
N ILE A 51 -2.66 -11.36 0.46
CA ILE A 51 -1.35 -11.67 -0.16
C ILE A 51 -1.54 -12.56 -1.39
N ASN A 52 -2.33 -13.62 -1.29
CA ASN A 52 -2.61 -14.52 -2.41
C ASN A 52 -3.27 -13.79 -3.59
N LEU A 53 -4.21 -12.88 -3.32
CA LEU A 53 -4.80 -12.02 -4.34
C LEU A 53 -3.73 -11.15 -5.01
N LEU A 54 -2.91 -10.45 -4.23
CA LEU A 54 -1.85 -9.58 -4.75
C LEU A 54 -0.82 -10.34 -5.60
N GLN A 55 -0.49 -11.58 -5.22
CA GLN A 55 0.37 -12.47 -6.03
C GLN A 55 -0.30 -12.84 -7.35
N SER A 56 -1.58 -13.23 -7.33
CA SER A 56 -2.30 -13.67 -8.54
C SER A 56 -2.49 -12.58 -9.61
N LEU A 57 -2.47 -11.30 -9.21
CA LEU A 57 -2.70 -10.19 -10.12
C LEU A 57 -1.44 -9.80 -10.93
N GLU A 58 -0.25 -10.33 -10.58
CA GLU A 58 1.02 -10.05 -11.28
C GLU A 58 1.36 -8.56 -11.46
N ILE A 59 0.93 -7.73 -10.51
CA ILE A 59 1.02 -6.26 -10.57
C ILE A 59 2.46 -5.75 -10.40
N ASN A 60 2.77 -4.57 -10.91
CA ASN A 60 4.13 -4.00 -10.80
C ASN A 60 4.32 -3.09 -9.58
N LEU A 61 3.32 -2.26 -9.28
CA LEU A 61 3.35 -1.32 -8.16
C LEU A 61 2.12 -1.54 -7.28
N ILE A 62 2.30 -1.74 -5.98
CA ILE A 62 1.18 -1.96 -5.05
C ILE A 62 1.26 -0.94 -3.91
N CYS A 63 0.23 -0.11 -3.80
CA CYS A 63 0.05 0.88 -2.74
C CYS A 63 -0.92 0.34 -1.69
N LEU A 64 -0.44 0.10 -0.48
CA LEU A 64 -1.26 -0.37 0.63
C LEU A 64 -1.50 0.76 1.64
N GLN A 65 -2.74 0.90 2.09
CA GLN A 65 -3.12 1.77 3.21
C GLN A 65 -3.56 0.92 4.41
N GLU A 66 -3.52 1.52 5.60
CA GLU A 66 -3.76 0.82 6.88
C GLU A 66 -2.86 -0.40 7.07
N PHE A 67 -1.60 -0.28 6.63
CA PHE A 67 -0.61 -1.34 6.78
C PHE A 67 -0.07 -1.35 8.22
N TRP A 68 -0.21 -2.47 8.96
CA TRP A 68 0.06 -2.52 10.39
C TRP A 68 1.57 -2.60 10.72
N LEU A 69 2.21 -1.42 10.79
CA LEU A 69 3.67 -1.29 10.90
C LEU A 69 4.23 -1.49 12.31
N LYS A 70 3.42 -1.40 13.37
CA LYS A 70 3.88 -1.73 14.73
C LYS A 70 3.87 -3.22 15.07
N ASN A 71 3.38 -4.07 14.18
CA ASN A 71 3.36 -5.52 14.41
C ASN A 71 4.41 -6.22 13.53
N SER A 72 5.47 -6.75 14.15
CA SER A 72 6.57 -7.40 13.43
C SER A 72 6.15 -8.68 12.71
N LEU A 73 5.25 -9.48 13.30
CA LEU A 73 4.73 -10.71 12.68
C LEU A 73 3.90 -10.39 11.44
N PHE A 74 3.10 -9.33 11.48
CA PHE A 74 2.36 -8.82 10.33
C PHE A 74 3.30 -8.39 9.21
N ILE A 75 4.33 -7.60 9.52
CA ILE A 75 5.33 -7.18 8.53
C ILE A 75 6.04 -8.40 7.94
N GLN A 76 6.44 -9.36 8.79
CA GLN A 76 7.11 -10.57 8.37
C GLN A 76 6.21 -11.42 7.46
N LEU A 77 4.91 -11.51 7.73
CA LEU A 77 3.94 -12.22 6.90
C LEU A 77 3.93 -11.68 5.46
N TYR A 78 3.88 -10.36 5.29
CA TYR A 78 3.94 -9.75 3.96
C TYR A 78 5.32 -9.91 3.31
N LYS A 79 6.39 -9.64 4.06
CA LYS A 79 7.75 -9.73 3.52
C LYS A 79 8.10 -11.15 3.08
N SER A 80 7.78 -12.17 3.87
CA SER A 80 8.11 -13.56 3.54
C SER A 80 7.42 -14.06 2.26
N ASN A 81 6.24 -13.52 1.94
CA ASN A 81 5.47 -13.94 0.76
C ASN A 81 5.73 -13.10 -0.49
N LEU A 82 6.15 -11.83 -0.34
CA LEU A 82 6.20 -10.88 -1.45
C LEU A 82 7.60 -10.33 -1.76
N SER A 83 8.59 -10.49 -0.87
CA SER A 83 9.92 -9.87 -1.07
C SER A 83 10.75 -10.53 -2.19
N SER A 84 10.35 -11.70 -2.68
CA SER A 84 10.98 -12.33 -3.84
C SER A 84 10.78 -11.53 -5.13
N LYS A 85 9.69 -10.76 -5.22
CA LYS A 85 9.35 -9.89 -6.37
C LYS A 85 9.43 -8.41 -6.02
N TYR A 86 9.07 -8.01 -4.80
CA TYR A 86 8.87 -6.61 -4.46
C TYR A 86 9.85 -6.08 -3.43
N SER A 87 10.35 -4.86 -3.65
CA SER A 87 10.97 -4.03 -2.62
C SER A 87 9.89 -3.25 -1.86
N PHE A 88 10.00 -3.20 -0.54
CA PHE A 88 9.03 -2.54 0.34
C PHE A 88 9.51 -1.16 0.79
N TYR A 89 8.70 -0.15 0.54
CA TYR A 89 8.87 1.20 1.07
C TYR A 89 7.69 1.50 1.98
N THR A 90 7.97 1.96 3.20
CA THR A 90 6.91 2.15 4.20
C THR A 90 7.04 3.50 4.86
N LEU A 91 5.91 4.00 5.34
CA LEU A 91 5.82 5.19 6.16
C LEU A 91 4.77 4.97 7.23
N GLN A 92 5.18 5.04 8.49
CA GLN A 92 4.29 4.91 9.63
C GLN A 92 3.60 6.25 9.91
N ARG A 93 2.33 6.18 10.33
CA ARG A 93 1.63 7.38 10.83
C ARG A 93 2.26 7.87 12.12
N THR A 94 2.21 9.19 12.30
CA THR A 94 2.66 9.84 13.52
C THR A 94 1.67 9.63 14.68
N GLY A 95 2.14 9.78 15.92
CA GLY A 95 1.33 9.64 17.13
C GLY A 95 1.13 8.18 17.58
N PHE A 96 -0.03 7.90 18.19
CA PHE A 96 -0.36 6.59 18.76
C PHE A 96 -0.92 5.57 17.76
N LEU A 97 -0.83 5.86 16.46
CA LEU A 97 -1.41 5.02 15.42
C LEU A 97 -0.41 3.94 15.01
N ASP A 98 -0.94 2.73 14.82
CA ASP A 98 -0.12 1.55 14.60
C ASP A 98 0.03 1.21 13.11
N ASP A 99 -0.75 1.89 12.27
CA ASP A 99 -0.80 1.69 10.83
C ASP A 99 0.02 2.72 10.05
N GLY A 100 0.08 2.52 8.74
CA GLY A 100 0.63 3.48 7.81
C GLY A 100 0.47 3.05 6.37
N LEU A 101 1.43 3.47 5.56
CA LEU A 101 1.47 3.21 4.12
C LEU A 101 2.58 2.22 3.80
N ALA A 102 2.33 1.37 2.81
CA ALA A 102 3.37 0.62 2.12
C ALA A 102 3.25 0.85 0.61
N ILE A 103 4.39 0.93 -0.07
CA ILE A 103 4.50 0.81 -1.52
C ILE A 103 5.43 -0.36 -1.80
N LEU A 104 4.92 -1.35 -2.52
CA LEU A 104 5.68 -2.50 -3.00
C LEU A 104 6.01 -2.25 -4.48
N VAL A 105 7.29 -2.34 -4.81
CA VAL A 105 7.82 -2.03 -6.14
C VAL A 105 8.46 -3.28 -6.73
N ASP A 106 8.03 -3.70 -7.92
CA ASP A 106 8.66 -4.80 -8.65
C ASP A 106 10.14 -4.48 -8.90
N SER A 107 11.01 -5.14 -8.16
CA SER A 107 12.43 -4.78 -8.05
C SER A 107 13.22 -5.08 -9.32
N LYS A 108 12.66 -5.89 -10.23
CA LYS A 108 13.28 -6.21 -11.52
C LYS A 108 12.92 -5.23 -12.62
N ARG A 109 11.80 -4.51 -12.47
CA ARG A 109 11.27 -3.62 -13.52
C ARG A 109 11.50 -2.14 -13.22
N PHE A 110 11.61 -1.76 -11.95
CA PHE A 110 11.73 -0.37 -11.53
C PHE A 110 13.00 -0.15 -10.74
N LYS A 111 13.62 1.00 -10.97
CA LYS A 111 14.65 1.54 -10.09
C LYS A 111 14.02 2.66 -9.27
N VAL A 112 14.15 2.59 -7.95
CA VAL A 112 13.70 3.67 -7.07
C VAL A 112 14.83 4.70 -6.97
N VAL A 113 14.55 5.91 -7.45
CA VAL A 113 15.48 7.04 -7.45
C VAL A 113 15.48 7.72 -6.08
N ASP A 114 14.28 8.01 -5.55
CA ASP A 114 14.12 8.67 -4.25
C ASP A 114 12.83 8.23 -3.53
N LYS A 115 12.82 8.46 -2.21
CA LYS A 115 11.66 8.34 -1.34
C LYS A 115 11.46 9.63 -0.55
N TYR A 116 10.22 10.12 -0.53
CA TYR A 116 9.83 11.31 0.22
C TYR A 116 8.64 11.01 1.14
N ASP A 117 8.77 11.41 2.40
CA ASP A 117 7.74 11.26 3.42
C ASP A 117 7.00 12.59 3.59
N ILE A 118 5.71 12.58 3.27
CA ILE A 118 4.82 13.72 3.44
C ILE A 118 4.11 13.55 4.78
N LYS A 119 4.27 14.51 5.69
CA LYS A 119 3.60 14.53 7.00
C LYS A 119 2.56 15.64 7.01
N LEU A 120 1.28 15.27 7.13
CA LEU A 120 0.13 16.16 7.22
C LEU A 120 -0.39 16.13 8.66
N ASN A 121 0.43 16.62 9.59
CA ASN A 121 0.16 16.55 11.03
C ASN A 121 -1.06 17.40 11.43
N ASP A 122 -1.25 18.51 10.74
CA ASP A 122 -2.37 19.45 10.84
C ASP A 122 -3.72 18.87 10.37
N ILE A 123 -3.70 17.73 9.66
CA ILE A 123 -4.90 17.09 9.12
C ILE A 123 -5.11 15.70 9.73
N GLY A 124 -4.97 15.56 11.05
CA GLY A 124 -5.26 14.30 11.75
C GLY A 124 -4.18 13.22 11.60
N ASN A 125 -2.90 13.64 11.67
CA ASN A 125 -1.72 12.76 11.57
C ASN A 125 -1.74 11.90 10.31
N ARG A 126 -2.07 12.52 9.16
CA ARG A 126 -2.09 11.84 7.87
C ARG A 126 -0.69 11.89 7.27
N ILE A 127 -0.44 10.94 6.40
CA ILE A 127 0.85 10.76 5.76
C ILE A 127 0.66 10.49 4.27
N GLY A 128 1.68 10.85 3.51
CA GLY A 128 1.86 10.46 2.13
C GLY A 128 3.23 9.88 1.93
N LEU A 129 3.32 8.84 1.11
CA LEU A 129 4.58 8.23 0.72
C LEU A 129 4.74 8.42 -0.78
N LEU A 130 5.72 9.22 -1.17
CA LEU A 130 6.06 9.49 -2.56
C LEU A 130 7.34 8.73 -2.92
N LEU A 131 7.32 8.01 -4.03
CA LEU A 131 8.51 7.45 -4.67
C LEU A 131 8.74 8.11 -6.02
N ASN A 132 9.99 8.47 -6.29
CA ASN A 132 10.48 8.75 -7.63
C ASN A 132 11.03 7.45 -8.23
N LEU A 133 10.45 6.99 -9.34
CA LEU A 133 10.73 5.71 -9.96
C LEU A 133 11.22 5.92 -11.39
N GLU A 134 12.16 5.10 -11.81
CA GLU A 134 12.62 4.99 -13.20
C GLU A 134 12.07 3.69 -13.81
N PHE A 135 11.38 3.80 -14.93
CA PHE A 135 10.80 2.69 -15.70
C PHE A 135 11.00 2.93 -17.19
N ASN A 136 11.79 2.10 -17.86
CA ASN A 136 12.11 2.25 -19.29
C ASN A 136 12.56 3.68 -19.66
N GLU A 137 13.56 4.18 -18.94
CA GLU A 137 14.14 5.53 -19.11
C GLU A 137 13.15 6.70 -18.83
N LYS A 138 11.95 6.40 -18.31
CA LYS A 138 10.96 7.40 -17.92
C LYS A 138 10.92 7.53 -16.40
N ASN A 139 10.82 8.77 -15.94
CA ASN A 139 10.58 9.09 -14.54
C ASN A 139 9.07 9.06 -14.24
N ILE A 140 8.70 8.40 -13.14
CA ILE A 140 7.34 8.25 -12.64
C ILE A 140 7.33 8.68 -11.17
N LEU A 141 6.45 9.61 -10.82
CA LEU A 141 6.16 9.92 -9.43
C LEU A 141 4.94 9.10 -8.98
N LEU A 142 5.14 8.22 -8.00
CA LEU A 142 4.07 7.43 -7.39
C LEU A 142 3.81 7.93 -5.98
N ILE A 143 2.60 8.41 -5.72
CA ILE A 143 2.19 8.87 -4.39
C ILE A 143 1.10 7.95 -3.84
N ASN A 144 1.36 7.37 -2.66
CA ASN A 144 0.35 6.70 -1.85
C ASN A 144 -0.08 7.64 -0.71
N LEU A 145 -1.38 7.82 -0.53
CA LEU A 145 -1.98 8.68 0.50
C LEU A 145 -3.14 7.96 1.16
N HIS A 146 -3.36 8.27 2.44
CA HIS A 146 -4.59 7.91 3.15
C HIS A 146 -5.09 9.14 3.91
N LEU A 147 -6.12 9.80 3.37
CA LEU A 147 -6.70 11.03 3.93
C LEU A 147 -7.84 10.73 4.92
N THR A 148 -8.27 11.74 5.67
CA THR A 148 -9.32 11.62 6.70
C THR A 148 -10.65 11.13 6.14
N PHE A 149 -11.21 10.10 6.78
CA PHE A 149 -12.64 9.81 6.72
C PHE A 149 -13.37 10.69 7.74
N PRO A 150 -14.39 11.47 7.36
CA PRO A 150 -15.01 12.43 8.26
C PRO A 150 -16.00 11.72 9.20
N HIS A 151 -15.54 11.41 10.42
CA HIS A 151 -16.39 10.90 11.48
C HIS A 151 -17.09 12.03 12.26
N TYR A 152 -16.55 13.26 12.21
CA TYR A 152 -17.12 14.43 12.91
C TYR A 152 -17.53 15.58 11.99
N ARG A 153 -18.49 16.41 12.45
CA ARG A 153 -19.03 17.57 11.72
C ARG A 153 -17.96 18.57 11.26
N PHE A 154 -16.84 18.67 11.98
CA PHE A 154 -15.71 19.53 11.63
C PHE A 154 -14.91 19.00 10.43
N GLU A 155 -14.67 17.68 10.38
CA GLU A 155 -13.95 17.02 9.28
C GLU A 155 -14.71 17.09 7.95
N ARG A 156 -16.04 17.25 8.00
CA ARG A 156 -16.86 17.52 6.79
C ARG A 156 -16.58 18.89 6.16
N ARG A 157 -16.09 19.89 6.92
CA ARG A 157 -15.77 21.24 6.43
C ARG A 157 -14.39 21.34 5.77
N LEU A 158 -13.55 20.33 5.94
CA LEU A 158 -12.23 20.23 5.29
C LEU A 158 -12.30 19.64 3.87
N ARG A 159 -13.50 19.36 3.35
CA ARG A 159 -13.70 19.18 1.91
C ARG A 159 -13.68 20.55 1.25
N LEU A 160 -12.73 20.75 0.34
CA LEU A 160 -12.87 21.72 -0.75
C LEU A 160 -14.24 21.53 -1.43
#